data_AF-A0A7C2W597-F1
#
_entry.id   AF-A0A7C2W597-F1
#
_cell.length_a   1.000
_cell.length_b   1.000
_cell.length_c   1.000
_cell.angle_alpha   90.00
_cell.angle_beta   90.00
_cell.angle_gamma   90.00
#
_symmetry.space_group_name_H-M   'P 1'
#
loop_
_entity.id
_entity.type
_entity.pdbx_description
1 polymer ?
#
loop_
_entity_poly.entity_id
_entity_poly.type
_entity_poly.pdbx_seq_one_letter_code
_entity_poly.pdbx_strand_id
1 'polypeptide(L)'
;MSRIDKRRKKIIWCISIVTGILIVAVAFASGYQGIMMDEFILLAVMAMIFPPSIANYMDYKWRKSIDQSLPTLFRTIVQAQKTGMTLPQAIEEASKRDYGPLTKELKKINAQISWGMPLEEALQSFAKRVNTPLVQKTVPLIIEANRSGGRVEKVF
;
A
#
# COMPACT_ATOMS: atom_id res chain seq x y z
N MET A 1 -2.28 -5.13 -9.73
CA MET A 1 -2.49 -3.69 -9.46
C MET A 1 -1.25 -3.10 -8.80
N SER A 2 -0.70 -2.01 -9.35
CA SER A 2 0.47 -1.31 -8.81
C SER A 2 0.07 -0.30 -7.73
N ARG A 3 0.84 -0.21 -6.64
CA ARG A 3 0.69 0.82 -5.61
C ARG A 3 0.85 2.21 -6.24
N ILE A 4 -0.07 3.13 -5.96
CA ILE A 4 0.13 4.55 -6.25
C ILE A 4 0.97 5.12 -5.10
N ASP A 5 2.20 5.52 -5.41
CA ASP A 5 3.13 6.05 -4.41
C ASP A 5 2.63 7.38 -3.83
N LYS A 6 2.98 7.69 -2.56
CA LYS A 6 2.61 8.95 -1.89
C LYS A 6 3.12 10.16 -2.68
N ARG A 7 4.30 10.05 -3.31
CA ARG A 7 4.82 11.10 -4.21
C ARG A 7 3.95 11.29 -5.44
N ARG A 8 3.49 10.20 -6.07
CA ARG A 8 2.56 10.26 -7.20
C ARG A 8 1.21 10.88 -6.81
N LYS A 9 0.69 10.57 -5.61
CA LYS A 9 -0.52 11.25 -5.09
C LYS A 9 -0.32 12.75 -4.94
N LYS A 10 0.82 13.18 -4.37
CA LYS A 10 1.16 14.61 -4.26
C LYS A 10 1.28 15.28 -5.63
N ILE A 11 1.93 14.62 -6.59
CA ILE A 11 2.07 15.13 -7.96
C ILE A 11 0.70 15.23 -8.64
N ILE A 12 -0.17 14.23 -8.51
CA ILE A 12 -1.53 14.27 -9.05
C ILE A 12 -2.31 15.42 -8.42
N TRP A 13 -2.15 15.66 -7.12
CA TRP A 13 -2.78 16.80 -6.43
C TRP A 13 -2.26 18.14 -6.95
N CYS A 14 -0.94 18.31 -7.07
CA CYS A 14 -0.33 19.52 -7.65
C CYS A 14 -0.77 19.76 -9.10
N ILE A 15 -0.77 18.73 -9.94
CA ILE A 15 -1.21 18.83 -11.34
C ILE A 15 -2.69 19.20 -11.40
N SER A 16 -3.55 18.57 -10.59
CA SER A 16 -4.99 18.86 -10.60
C SER A 16 -5.30 20.30 -10.16
N ILE A 17 -4.53 20.81 -9.20
CA ILE A 17 -4.63 22.20 -8.75
C ILE A 17 -4.16 23.16 -9.85
N VAL A 18 -3.00 22.89 -10.46
CA VAL A 18 -2.46 23.73 -11.54
C VAL A 18 -3.43 23.76 -12.72
N THR A 19 -3.97 22.61 -13.14
CA THR A 19 -4.95 22.52 -14.22
C THR A 19 -6.24 23.28 -13.88
N GLY A 20 -6.75 23.15 -12.65
CA GLY A 20 -7.92 23.90 -12.20
C GLY A 20 -7.71 25.42 -12.22
N ILE A 21 -6.55 25.89 -11.74
CA ILE A 21 -6.18 27.31 -11.75
C ILE A 21 -6.04 27.82 -13.19
N LEU A 22 -5.47 27.02 -14.09
CA LEU A 22 -5.27 27.40 -15.49
C LEU A 22 -6.61 27.55 -16.23
N ILE A 23 -7.58 26.66 -15.97
CA ILE A 23 -8.94 26.76 -16.53
C ILE A 23 -9.63 28.05 -16.06
N VAL A 24 -9.53 28.38 -14.77
CA VAL A 24 -10.11 29.61 -14.22
C VAL A 24 -9.43 30.86 -14.79
N ALA A 25 -8.10 30.85 -14.92
CA ALA A 25 -7.33 31.97 -15.48
C ALA A 25 -7.68 32.22 -16.95
N VAL A 26 -7.86 31.16 -17.75
CA VAL A 26 -8.28 31.26 -19.16
C VAL A 26 -9.72 31.80 -19.26
N ALA A 27 -10.64 31.32 -18.41
CA ALA A 27 -12.00 31.82 -18.37
C ALA A 27 -12.06 33.32 -18.04
N PHE A 28 -11.23 33.78 -17.11
CA PHE A 28 -11.14 35.20 -16.72
C PHE A 28 -10.50 36.08 -17.81
N ALA A 29 -9.43 35.60 -18.45
CA ALA A 29 -8.74 36.33 -19.52
C ALA A 29 -9.57 36.45 -20.81
N SER A 30 -10.47 35.51 -21.05
CA SER A 30 -11.32 35.47 -22.25
C SER A 30 -12.58 36.36 -22.14
N GLY A 31 -12.83 36.95 -20.96
CA GLY A 31 -13.93 37.92 -20.77
C GLY A 31 -15.33 37.33 -20.90
N TYR A 32 -15.50 36.01 -20.75
CA TYR A 32 -16.81 35.36 -20.80
C TYR A 32 -17.70 35.85 -19.64
N GLN A 33 -18.95 36.22 -19.95
CA GLN A 33 -19.96 36.61 -18.96
C GLN A 33 -21.26 35.82 -19.13
N GLY A 34 -21.99 35.63 -18.03
CA GLY A 34 -23.26 34.90 -17.99
C GLY A 34 -23.09 33.38 -17.92
N ILE A 35 -24.01 32.63 -18.54
CA ILE A 35 -24.14 31.15 -18.43
C ILE A 35 -22.85 30.39 -18.81
N MET A 36 -22.07 30.92 -19.75
CA MET A 36 -20.79 30.33 -20.17
C MET A 36 -19.76 30.32 -19.04
N MET A 37 -19.79 31.30 -18.14
CA MET A 37 -18.84 31.38 -17.01
C MET A 37 -19.13 30.30 -15.96
N ASP A 38 -20.40 29.98 -15.71
CA ASP A 38 -20.80 28.92 -14.77
C ASP A 38 -20.35 27.54 -15.25
N GLU A 39 -20.43 27.25 -16.56
CA GLU A 39 -19.96 25.98 -17.13
C GLU A 39 -18.44 25.79 -16.96
N PHE A 40 -17.63 26.84 -17.17
CA PHE A 40 -16.18 26.78 -16.95
C PHE A 40 -15.82 26.59 -15.48
N ILE A 41 -16.56 27.20 -14.55
CA ILE A 41 -16.37 27.00 -13.11
C ILE A 41 -16.68 25.54 -12.73
N LEU A 42 -17.80 25.00 -13.23
CA LEU A 42 -18.19 23.60 -13.01
C LEU A 42 -17.12 22.63 -13.54
N LEU A 43 -16.59 22.89 -14.74
CA LEU A 43 -15.54 22.08 -15.35
C LEU A 43 -14.20 22.19 -14.61
N ALA A 44 -13.83 23.38 -14.11
CA ALA A 44 -12.64 23.58 -13.28
C ALA A 44 -12.73 22.80 -11.96
N VAL A 45 -13.88 22.85 -11.29
CA VAL A 45 -14.12 22.10 -10.05
C VAL A 45 -14.08 20.59 -10.31
N MET A 46 -14.69 20.11 -11.39
CA MET A 46 -14.60 18.70 -11.78
C MET A 46 -13.16 18.27 -12.07
N ALA A 47 -12.39 19.06 -12.83
CA ALA A 47 -10.99 18.77 -13.13
C ALA A 47 -10.11 18.76 -11.86
N MET A 48 -10.47 19.52 -10.84
CA MET A 48 -9.74 19.57 -9.57
C MET A 48 -10.04 18.36 -8.67
N ILE A 49 -11.29 17.88 -8.66
CA ILE A 49 -11.74 16.80 -7.75
C ILE A 49 -11.57 15.42 -8.37
N PHE A 50 -11.81 15.26 -9.67
CA PHE A 50 -11.93 13.96 -10.32
C PHE A 50 -10.61 13.16 -10.34
N PRO A 51 -9.45 13.72 -10.76
CA PRO A 51 -8.19 12.97 -10.77
C PRO A 51 -7.67 12.53 -9.38
N PRO A 52 -7.68 13.37 -8.32
CA PRO A 52 -7.25 12.94 -7.00
C PRO A 52 -8.21 11.95 -6.36
N SER A 53 -9.53 12.04 -6.66
CA SER A 53 -10.51 11.06 -6.20
C SER A 53 -10.21 9.65 -6.74
N ILE A 54 -9.94 9.53 -8.05
CA ILE A 54 -9.56 8.24 -8.67
C ILE A 54 -8.28 7.70 -8.05
N ALA A 55 -7.25 8.54 -7.88
CA ALA A 55 -5.98 8.11 -7.29
C ALA A 55 -6.15 7.60 -5.85
N ASN A 56 -7.03 8.23 -5.07
CA ASN A 56 -7.35 7.78 -3.72
C ASN A 56 -8.13 6.48 -3.72
N TYR A 57 -9.12 6.34 -4.60
CA TYR A 57 -9.91 5.12 -4.76
C TYR A 57 -9.04 3.92 -5.16
N MET A 58 -8.09 4.10 -6.08
CA MET A 58 -7.17 3.05 -6.50
C MET A 58 -6.25 2.59 -5.36
N ASP A 59 -5.71 3.50 -4.56
CA ASP A 59 -4.89 3.15 -3.39
C ASP A 59 -5.73 2.46 -2.31
N TYR A 60 -6.98 2.92 -2.08
CA TYR A 60 -7.92 2.25 -1.19
C TYR A 60 -8.18 0.81 -1.65
N LYS A 61 -8.47 0.59 -2.94
CA LYS A 61 -8.69 -0.75 -3.50
C LYS A 61 -7.46 -1.64 -3.37
N TRP A 62 -6.26 -1.09 -3.59
CA TRP A 62 -4.99 -1.80 -3.40
C TRP A 62 -4.77 -2.22 -1.94
N ARG A 63 -4.97 -1.31 -0.99
CA ARG A 63 -4.86 -1.57 0.46
C ARG A 63 -5.87 -2.63 0.91
N LYS A 64 -7.13 -2.48 0.48
CA LYS A 64 -8.22 -3.41 0.80
C LYS A 64 -7.91 -4.82 0.29
N SER A 65 -7.35 -4.93 -0.92
CA SER A 65 -6.95 -6.23 -1.47
C SER A 65 -5.82 -6.87 -0.67
N ILE A 66 -4.88 -6.10 -0.12
CA ILE A 66 -3.86 -6.64 0.78
C ILE A 66 -4.49 -7.18 2.06
N ASP A 67 -5.37 -6.42 2.69
CA ASP A 67 -6.03 -6.82 3.93
C ASP A 67 -6.86 -8.10 3.74
N GLN A 68 -7.47 -8.27 2.56
CA GLN A 68 -8.23 -9.48 2.20
C GLN A 68 -7.34 -10.72 2.01
N SER A 69 -6.12 -10.55 1.50
CA SER A 69 -5.18 -11.66 1.28
C SER A 69 -4.37 -12.02 2.53
N LEU A 70 -4.32 -11.13 3.52
CA LEU A 70 -3.51 -11.28 4.73
C LEU A 70 -3.87 -12.54 5.56
N PRO A 71 -5.15 -12.89 5.80
CA PRO A 71 -5.50 -14.13 6.51
C PRO A 71 -5.05 -15.40 5.79
N THR A 72 -5.15 -15.42 4.45
CA THR A 72 -4.71 -16.55 3.63
C THR A 72 -3.20 -16.72 3.67
N LEU A 73 -2.45 -15.62 3.69
CA LEU A 73 -1.01 -15.63 3.93
C LEU A 73 -0.69 -16.26 5.29
N PHE A 74 -1.35 -15.83 6.37
CA PHE A 74 -1.09 -16.38 7.71
C PHE A 74 -1.42 -17.86 7.81
N ARG A 75 -2.51 -18.33 7.20
CA ARG A 75 -2.82 -19.76 7.11
C ARG A 75 -1.68 -20.53 6.42
N THR A 76 -1.12 -19.98 5.35
CA THR A 76 0.01 -20.60 4.63
C THR A 76 1.26 -20.65 5.50
N ILE A 77 1.58 -19.57 6.22
CA ILE A 77 2.73 -19.53 7.13
C ILE A 77 2.57 -20.56 8.25
N VAL A 78 1.40 -20.63 8.88
CA VAL A 78 1.11 -21.62 9.94
C VAL A 78 1.24 -23.05 9.40
N GLN A 79 0.76 -23.32 8.19
CA GLN A 79 0.92 -24.63 7.55
C GLN A 79 2.39 -24.96 7.29
N ALA A 80 3.18 -24.01 6.80
CA ALA A 80 4.62 -24.17 6.58
C ALA A 80 5.39 -24.40 7.90
N GLN A 81 5.05 -23.68 8.96
CA GLN A 81 5.66 -23.91 10.27
C GLN A 81 5.32 -25.30 10.83
N LYS A 82 4.10 -25.83 10.60
CA LYS A 82 3.73 -27.20 10.98
C LYS A 82 4.56 -28.27 10.29
N THR A 83 5.14 -27.97 9.12
CA THR A 83 6.06 -28.86 8.41
C THR A 83 7.52 -28.65 8.82
N GLY A 84 7.78 -27.90 9.90
CA GLY A 84 9.13 -27.62 10.40
C GLY A 84 9.86 -26.48 9.68
N MET A 85 9.21 -25.71 8.80
CA MET A 85 9.86 -24.55 8.18
C MET A 85 10.03 -23.42 9.21
N THR A 86 11.20 -22.79 9.20
CA THR A 86 11.43 -21.54 9.96
C THR A 86 10.56 -20.41 9.39
N LEU A 87 10.29 -19.38 10.19
CA LEU A 87 9.47 -18.24 9.74
C LEU A 87 10.02 -17.54 8.48
N PRO A 88 11.34 -17.29 8.34
CA PRO A 88 11.92 -16.80 7.09
C PRO A 88 11.65 -17.70 5.88
N GLN A 89 11.81 -19.02 6.02
CA GLN A 89 11.53 -20.00 4.95
C GLN A 89 10.04 -20.02 4.58
N ALA A 90 9.15 -19.93 5.57
CA ALA A 90 7.71 -19.85 5.32
C ALA A 90 7.34 -18.58 4.53
N ILE A 91 8.01 -17.45 4.81
CA ILE A 91 7.82 -16.20 4.06
C ILE A 91 8.37 -16.31 2.64
N GLU A 92 9.54 -16.93 2.47
CA GLU A 92 10.12 -17.20 1.17
C GLU A 92 9.16 -18.03 0.31
N GLU A 93 8.64 -19.13 0.87
CA GLU A 93 7.72 -20.02 0.15
C GLU A 93 6.38 -19.33 -0.14
N ALA A 94 5.85 -18.55 0.80
CA ALA A 94 4.68 -17.73 0.55
C ALA A 94 4.93 -16.68 -0.55
N SER A 95 6.15 -16.14 -0.69
CA SER A 95 6.45 -15.13 -1.72
C SER A 95 6.37 -15.68 -3.15
N LYS A 96 6.43 -17.01 -3.32
CA LYS A 96 6.28 -17.71 -4.60
C LYS A 96 4.82 -17.90 -5.01
N ARG A 97 3.88 -17.87 -4.06
CA ARG A 97 2.43 -17.96 -4.31
C ARG A 97 1.83 -16.61 -4.72
N ASP A 98 0.67 -16.66 -5.36
CA ASP A 98 -0.06 -15.43 -5.74
C ASP A 98 -1.11 -15.02 -4.71
N TYR A 99 -0.84 -13.90 -4.05
CA TYR A 99 -1.74 -13.14 -3.18
C TYR A 99 -2.08 -11.76 -3.78
N GLY A 100 -1.98 -11.63 -5.10
CA GLY A 100 -2.23 -10.40 -5.82
C GLY A 100 -1.28 -9.27 -5.41
N PRO A 101 -1.77 -8.11 -4.90
CA PRO A 101 -0.90 -7.00 -4.54
C PRO A 101 0.06 -7.30 -3.38
N LEU A 102 -0.31 -8.23 -2.49
CA LEU A 102 0.49 -8.63 -1.34
C LEU A 102 1.76 -9.40 -1.77
N THR A 103 1.70 -10.17 -2.87
CA THR A 103 2.85 -10.92 -3.42
C THR A 103 4.06 -10.01 -3.66
N LYS A 104 3.83 -8.82 -4.20
CA LYS A 104 4.91 -7.86 -4.49
C LYS A 104 5.60 -7.36 -3.22
N GLU A 105 4.84 -7.21 -2.14
CA GLU A 105 5.40 -6.79 -0.86
C GLU A 105 6.08 -7.96 -0.12
N LEU A 106 5.58 -9.19 -0.25
CA LEU A 106 6.25 -10.39 0.26
C LEU A 106 7.59 -10.64 -0.42
N LYS A 107 7.66 -10.48 -1.75
CA LYS A 107 8.94 -10.56 -2.48
C LYS A 107 9.95 -9.53 -2.00
N LYS A 108 9.51 -8.32 -1.61
CA LYS A 108 10.39 -7.32 -1.00
C LYS A 108 10.88 -7.73 0.38
N ILE A 109 10.01 -8.28 1.22
CA ILE A 109 10.41 -8.81 2.53
C ILE A 109 11.45 -9.92 2.34
N ASN A 110 11.19 -10.87 1.44
CA ASN A 110 12.12 -11.95 1.13
C ASN A 110 13.47 -11.41 0.64
N ALA A 111 13.46 -10.43 -0.27
CA ALA A 111 14.67 -9.78 -0.75
C ALA A 111 15.46 -9.10 0.39
N GLN A 112 14.76 -8.36 1.27
CA GLN A 112 15.38 -7.72 2.43
C GLN A 112 16.06 -8.75 3.35
N ILE A 113 15.37 -9.84 3.67
CA ILE A 113 15.91 -10.91 4.51
C ILE A 113 17.09 -11.60 3.83
N SER A 114 16.99 -11.89 2.53
CA SER A 114 18.09 -12.50 1.76
C SER A 114 19.35 -11.65 1.73
N TRP A 115 19.22 -10.33 1.92
CA TRP A 115 20.33 -9.38 2.00
C TRP A 115 20.82 -9.15 3.45
N GLY A 116 20.40 -9.99 4.40
CA GLY A 116 20.84 -9.94 5.79
C GLY A 116 20.05 -9.00 6.69
N MET A 117 18.97 -8.37 6.21
CA MET A 117 18.10 -7.57 7.09
C MET A 117 17.38 -8.48 8.10
N PRO A 118 17.36 -8.14 9.40
CA PRO A 118 16.59 -8.88 10.38
C PRO A 118 15.11 -8.99 9.98
N LEU A 119 14.52 -10.18 10.15
CA LEU A 119 13.11 -10.44 9.83
C LEU A 119 12.16 -9.40 10.45
N GLU A 120 12.45 -9.03 11.69
CA GLU A 120 11.68 -8.07 12.49
C GLU A 120 11.66 -6.69 11.82
N GLU A 121 12.82 -6.22 11.33
CA GLU A 121 12.95 -4.96 10.60
C GLU A 121 12.27 -5.02 9.23
N ALA A 122 12.40 -6.14 8.51
CA ALA A 122 11.77 -6.32 7.21
C ALA A 122 10.22 -6.29 7.33
N LEU A 123 9.67 -6.97 8.35
CA LEU A 123 8.25 -6.96 8.67
C LEU A 123 7.78 -5.56 9.12
N GLN A 124 8.53 -4.85 9.95
CA GLN A 124 8.21 -3.47 10.33
C GLN A 124 8.22 -2.53 9.11
N SER A 125 9.20 -2.68 8.22
CA SER A 125 9.29 -1.92 6.97
C SER A 125 8.06 -2.20 6.09
N PHE A 126 7.64 -3.46 5.97
CA PHE A 126 6.40 -3.84 5.31
C PHE A 126 5.17 -3.17 5.93
N ALA A 127 5.03 -3.20 7.26
CA ALA A 127 3.92 -2.56 7.95
C ALA A 127 3.84 -1.05 7.69
N LYS A 128 4.99 -0.37 7.70
CA LYS A 128 5.10 1.07 7.36
C LYS A 128 4.75 1.35 5.90
N ARG A 129 5.10 0.44 4.96
CA ARG A 129 4.80 0.60 3.53
C ARG A 129 3.33 0.38 3.21
N VAL A 130 2.72 -0.68 3.74
CA VAL A 130 1.31 -1.01 3.52
C VAL A 130 0.41 -0.06 4.30
N ASN A 131 0.72 0.25 5.55
CA ASN A 131 0.04 1.24 6.38
C ASN A 131 -1.49 1.04 6.45
N THR A 132 -1.94 -0.19 6.65
CA THR A 132 -3.35 -0.50 6.96
C THR A 132 -3.49 -0.82 8.44
N PRO A 133 -4.65 -0.52 9.08
CA PRO A 133 -4.86 -0.80 10.50
C PRO A 133 -4.66 -2.28 10.85
N LEU A 134 -5.06 -3.18 9.94
CA LEU A 134 -4.90 -4.62 10.12
C LEU A 134 -3.42 -5.01 10.17
N VAL A 135 -2.64 -4.62 9.16
CA VAL A 135 -1.20 -4.95 9.10
C VAL A 135 -0.43 -4.33 10.27
N GLN A 136 -0.75 -3.10 10.66
CA GLN A 136 -0.08 -2.44 11.81
C GLN A 136 -0.33 -3.17 13.14
N LYS A 137 -1.49 -3.81 13.31
CA LYS A 137 -1.79 -4.59 14.52
C LYS A 137 -1.18 -5.99 14.45
N THR A 138 -1.21 -6.63 13.29
CA THR A 138 -0.80 -8.04 13.20
C THR A 138 0.70 -8.23 13.10
N VAL A 139 1.43 -7.34 12.42
CA VAL A 139 2.89 -7.47 12.26
C VAL A 139 3.63 -7.52 13.61
N PRO A 140 3.38 -6.62 14.58
CA PRO A 140 4.00 -6.71 15.90
C PRO A 140 3.71 -8.02 16.63
N LEU A 141 2.50 -8.56 16.50
CA LEU A 141 2.13 -9.84 17.11
C LEU A 141 2.95 -11.00 16.53
N ILE A 142 3.21 -10.99 15.22
CA ILE A 142 4.06 -12.00 14.57
C ILE A 142 5.51 -11.88 15.04
N ILE A 143 6.02 -10.65 15.16
CA ILE A 143 7.37 -10.40 15.67
C ILE A 143 7.51 -10.94 17.10
N GLU A 144 6.54 -10.65 17.96
CA GLU A 144 6.54 -11.12 19.34
C GLU A 144 6.44 -12.66 19.40
N ALA A 145 5.53 -13.26 18.63
CA ALA A 145 5.40 -14.71 18.55
C ALA A 145 6.68 -15.40 18.07
N ASN A 146 7.37 -14.83 17.07
CA ASN A 146 8.66 -15.32 16.60
C ASN A 146 9.75 -15.21 17.66
N ARG A 147 9.80 -14.08 18.38
CA ARG A 147 10.76 -13.85 19.48
C ARG A 147 10.53 -14.81 20.64
N SER A 148 9.27 -15.08 21.01
CA SER A 148 8.92 -16.06 22.03
C SER A 148 9.30 -17.48 21.60
N GLY A 149 8.95 -17.88 20.36
CA GLY A 149 9.28 -19.20 19.83
C GLY A 149 10.78 -19.48 19.76
N GLY A 150 11.56 -18.54 19.25
CA GLY A 150 13.03 -18.69 19.18
C GLY A 150 13.74 -18.60 20.53
N ARG A 151 13.10 -18.03 21.56
CA ARG A 151 13.61 -18.07 22.94
C ARG A 151 13.33 -19.41 23.62
N VAL A 152 12.21 -20.06 23.31
CA VAL A 152 11.86 -21.38 23.88
C VAL A 152 12.82 -22.45 23.35
N GLU A 153 13.20 -22.41 22.07
CA GLU A 153 14.17 -23.36 21.48
C GLU A 153 15.59 -23.25 22.07
N LYS A 154 15.99 -22.08 22.58
CA LYS A 154 17.33 -21.88 23.18
C LYS A 154 17.46 -22.35 24.64
N VAL A 155 16.35 -22.73 25.29
CA VAL A 155 16.31 -23.10 26.71
C VAL A 155 16.22 -24.62 26.91
N PHE A 156 16.00 -25.39 25.83
CA PHE A 156 16.09 -26.85 25.81
C PHE A 156 17.34 -27.27 25.03
#